data_AF-T1GVR4-F1
#
_entry.id   AF-T1GVR4-F1
#
_cell.length_a   1.000
_cell.length_b   1.000
_cell.length_c   1.000
_cell.angle_alpha   90.00
_cell.angle_beta   90.00
_cell.angle_gamma   90.00
#
_symmetry.space_group_name_H-M   'P 1'
#
loop_
_entity.id
_entity.type
_entity.pdbx_description
1 polymer ?
#
loop_
_entity_poly.entity_id
_entity_poly.type
_entity_poly.pdbx_seq_one_letter_code
_entity_poly.pdbx_strand_id
1 'polypeptide(L)'
;MDNLDNLDDYIIMEDENDDEDNEISDESGSGKHGSTSMLREQDRFLPICNIIKIMKMTIPDNGKIAKDARECIQECVSEFISFITSEAIDKSYSENRKTVNGDDLLYAFIALGFDN
;
A
#
# COMPACT_ATOMS: atom_id res chain seq x y z
N MET A 1 -11.06 -2.72 -26.46
CA MET A 1 -9.91 -3.25 -27.21
C MET A 1 -9.22 -2.05 -27.81
N ASP A 2 -8.08 -1.57 -27.38
CA ASP A 2 -7.20 -1.79 -26.24
C ASP A 2 -6.44 -0.46 -26.17
N ASN A 3 -6.19 0.08 -24.98
CA ASN A 3 -5.06 0.98 -24.77
C ASN A 3 -4.74 0.95 -23.28
N LEU A 4 -4.44 -0.26 -22.81
CA LEU A 4 -3.71 -0.47 -21.56
C LEU A 4 -2.20 -0.25 -21.75
N ASP A 5 -1.77 0.08 -22.97
CA ASP A 5 -0.35 0.09 -23.36
C ASP A 5 0.29 1.48 -23.36
N ASN A 6 -0.45 2.57 -23.11
CA ASN A 6 0.20 3.87 -23.01
C ASN A 6 0.54 4.22 -21.56
N LEU A 7 1.60 3.55 -21.06
CA LEU A 7 2.24 3.91 -19.80
C LEU A 7 2.76 5.37 -19.83
N ASP A 8 3.03 5.90 -21.02
CA ASP A 8 3.53 7.26 -21.21
C ASP A 8 2.43 8.33 -21.03
N ASP A 9 1.16 8.05 -21.33
CA ASP A 9 0.06 9.00 -21.09
C ASP A 9 -0.22 9.23 -19.60
N TYR A 10 0.16 8.27 -18.74
CA TYR A 10 0.06 8.43 -17.28
C TYR A 10 1.20 9.28 -16.71
N ILE A 11 2.37 9.26 -17.35
CA ILE A 11 3.56 10.03 -16.94
C ILE A 11 3.43 11.49 -17.42
N ILE A 12 2.81 11.74 -18.58
CA ILE A 12 2.71 13.08 -19.18
C ILE A 12 1.72 14.01 -18.42
N MET A 13 0.85 13.47 -17.57
CA MET A 13 0.00 14.30 -16.69
C MET A 13 0.70 14.76 -15.38
N GLU A 14 2.01 14.59 -15.27
CA GLU A 14 2.81 15.09 -14.14
C GLU A 14 3.52 16.44 -14.41
N ASP A 15 3.44 17.00 -15.64
CA ASP A 15 4.28 18.17 -16.03
C ASP A 15 3.64 19.57 -15.91
N GLU A 16 2.38 19.72 -15.48
CA GLU A 16 1.80 21.05 -15.18
C GLU A 16 1.64 21.26 -13.67
N ASN A 17 2.79 21.53 -13.05
CA ASN A 17 3.11 22.10 -11.74
C ASN A 17 1.97 22.73 -10.91
N ASP A 18 1.88 22.29 -9.65
CA ASP A 18 1.65 23.15 -8.47
C ASP A 18 2.53 22.60 -7.31
N ASP A 19 3.73 23.18 -7.24
CA ASP A 19 4.56 23.51 -6.06
C ASP A 19 5.13 22.44 -5.10
N GLU A 20 6.47 22.36 -5.15
CA GLU A 20 7.46 22.38 -4.04
C GLU A 20 7.30 21.39 -2.87
N ASP A 21 8.13 20.34 -2.90
CA ASP A 21 9.07 19.92 -1.83
C ASP A 21 9.31 18.41 -1.94
N ASN A 22 10.33 18.03 -2.72
CA ASN A 22 10.92 16.70 -2.64
C ASN A 22 12.32 16.80 -2.01
N GLU A 23 12.36 17.24 -0.75
CA GLU A 23 13.49 17.01 0.13
C GLU A 23 13.03 16.14 1.31
N ILE A 24 13.22 14.82 1.18
CA ILE A 24 13.38 13.98 2.37
C ILE A 24 14.77 14.27 2.93
N SER A 25 14.81 15.05 4.01
CA SER A 25 16.03 15.29 4.79
C SER A 25 16.45 14.00 5.51
N ASP A 26 17.60 13.47 5.12
CA ASP A 26 18.24 12.30 5.72
C ASP A 26 18.98 12.73 7.01
N GLU A 27 18.40 12.46 8.18
CA GLU A 27 19.07 12.67 9.47
C GLU A 27 19.36 11.31 10.14
N SER A 28 20.57 10.80 9.89
CA SER A 28 21.10 9.59 10.50
C SER A 28 21.53 9.82 11.96
N GLY A 29 20.77 9.31 12.92
CA GLY A 29 21.13 9.24 14.35
C GLY A 29 21.32 7.80 14.84
N SER A 30 22.54 7.47 15.29
CA SER A 30 22.96 6.11 15.68
C SER A 30 22.32 5.57 16.96
N GLY A 31 21.94 4.28 16.98
CA GLY A 31 21.61 3.54 18.21
C GLY A 31 21.68 2.02 18.02
N LYS A 32 22.68 1.37 18.64
CA LYS A 32 22.90 -0.09 18.68
C LYS A 32 21.96 -0.78 19.69
N HIS A 33 21.11 -1.72 19.27
CA HIS A 33 20.94 -3.07 19.86
C HIS A 33 19.80 -3.86 19.19
N GLY A 34 20.04 -5.13 18.84
CA GLY A 34 19.01 -6.11 18.48
C GLY A 34 18.73 -6.24 16.99
N SER A 35 19.03 -7.40 16.41
CA SER A 35 18.80 -7.77 15.01
C SER A 35 17.31 -8.01 14.69
N THR A 36 16.49 -6.98 14.87
CA THR A 36 15.36 -6.69 13.99
C THR A 36 15.85 -5.52 13.16
N SER A 37 16.26 -5.76 11.91
CA SER A 37 16.48 -4.66 10.96
C SER A 37 15.26 -3.75 11.08
N MET A 38 15.41 -2.53 11.61
CA MET A 38 14.32 -1.56 11.55
C MET A 38 14.00 -1.44 10.07
N LEU A 39 12.84 -1.98 9.67
CA LEU A 39 12.35 -1.83 8.32
C LEU A 39 12.29 -0.33 8.08
N ARG A 40 12.91 0.13 7.00
CA ARG A 40 12.86 1.55 6.68
C ARG A 40 11.39 1.89 6.50
N GLU A 41 11.00 3.10 6.88
CA GLU A 41 9.61 3.51 6.78
C GLU A 41 9.05 3.35 5.36
N GLN A 42 9.89 3.59 4.36
CA GLN A 42 9.59 3.36 2.95
C GLN A 42 9.33 1.88 2.59
N ASP A 43 9.95 0.93 3.29
CA ASP A 43 9.72 -0.50 3.07
C ASP A 43 8.34 -0.96 3.57
N ARG A 44 7.62 -0.10 4.34
CA ARG A 44 6.28 -0.39 4.88
C ARG A 44 5.14 0.02 3.94
N PHE A 45 5.41 0.91 3.00
CA PHE A 45 4.40 1.49 2.12
C PHE A 45 4.55 0.97 0.69
N LEU A 46 3.43 0.82 -0.01
CA LEU A 46 3.47 0.61 -1.46
C LEU A 46 3.87 1.93 -2.14
N PRO A 47 4.55 1.87 -3.30
CA PRO A 47 4.88 3.07 -4.06
C PRO A 47 3.64 3.93 -4.32
N ILE A 48 3.73 5.23 -4.02
CA ILE A 48 2.58 6.15 -4.10
C ILE A 48 1.95 6.17 -5.50
N CYS A 49 2.76 6.09 -6.56
CA CYS A 49 2.29 6.03 -7.95
C CYS A 49 1.33 4.84 -8.20
N ASN A 50 1.60 3.69 -7.58
CA ASN A 50 0.74 2.51 -7.70
C ASN A 50 -0.62 2.73 -7.00
N ILE A 51 -0.60 3.40 -5.84
CA ILE A 51 -1.82 3.78 -5.12
C ILE A 51 -2.67 4.75 -5.96
N ILE A 52 -2.06 5.82 -6.49
CA ILE A 52 -2.76 6.81 -7.32
C ILE A 52 -3.40 6.15 -8.54
N LYS A 53 -2.66 5.24 -9.19
CA LYS A 53 -3.14 4.55 -10.39
C LYS A 53 -4.42 3.76 -10.12
N ILE A 54 -4.48 3.04 -9.00
CA ILE A 54 -5.68 2.30 -8.59
C ILE A 54 -6.81 3.25 -8.19
N MET A 55 -6.53 4.28 -7.39
CA MET A 55 -7.55 5.27 -6.99
C MET A 55 -8.18 5.98 -8.19
N LYS A 56 -7.40 6.26 -9.24
CA LYS A 56 -7.89 6.87 -10.48
C LYS A 56 -8.86 5.98 -11.26
N MET A 57 -8.76 4.66 -11.15
CA MET A 57 -9.67 3.74 -11.84
C MET A 57 -11.13 3.88 -11.38
N THR A 58 -11.37 4.44 -10.19
CA THR A 58 -12.72 4.66 -9.63
C THR A 58 -13.21 6.10 -9.77
N ILE A 59 -12.43 6.98 -10.39
CA ILE A 59 -12.71 8.41 -10.51
C ILE A 59 -12.84 8.76 -12.01
N PRO A 60 -13.71 9.72 -12.40
CA PRO A 60 -13.76 10.19 -13.78
C PRO A 60 -12.39 10.68 -14.30
N ASP A 61 -12.17 10.61 -15.61
CA ASP A 61 -10.88 10.93 -16.25
C ASP A 61 -10.29 12.29 -15.83
N ASN A 62 -11.16 13.30 -15.67
CA ASN A 62 -10.78 14.66 -15.27
C ASN A 62 -10.79 14.92 -13.75
N GLY A 63 -11.17 13.93 -12.94
CA GLY A 63 -11.25 14.07 -11.49
C GLY A 63 -9.86 14.11 -10.85
N LYS A 64 -9.60 15.05 -9.94
CA LYS A 64 -8.33 15.16 -9.21
C LYS A 64 -8.42 14.48 -7.83
N ILE A 65 -7.30 13.97 -7.33
CA ILE A 65 -7.18 13.39 -5.98
C ILE A 65 -6.27 14.31 -5.17
N ALA A 66 -6.71 14.76 -4.00
CA ALA A 66 -5.91 15.60 -3.11
C ALA A 66 -4.69 14.84 -2.55
N LYS A 67 -3.60 15.54 -2.21
CA LYS A 67 -2.38 14.95 -1.63
C LYS A 67 -2.68 14.12 -0.38
N ASP A 68 -3.37 14.73 0.58
CA ASP A 68 -3.74 14.08 1.85
C ASP A 68 -4.57 12.80 1.65
N ALA A 69 -5.41 12.77 0.60
CA ALA A 69 -6.18 11.57 0.28
C ALA A 69 -5.29 10.44 -0.25
N ARG A 70 -4.24 10.75 -1.02
CA ARG A 70 -3.27 9.76 -1.52
C ARG A 70 -2.45 9.16 -0.38
N GLU A 71 -1.99 10.01 0.54
CA GLU A 71 -1.22 9.61 1.73
C GLU A 71 -2.08 8.79 2.69
N CYS A 72 -3.31 9.23 2.96
CA CYS A 72 -4.26 8.50 3.79
C CYS A 72 -4.55 7.11 3.23
N ILE A 73 -4.79 6.96 1.93
CA ILE A 73 -5.01 5.64 1.34
C ILE A 73 -3.73 4.79 1.35
N GLN A 74 -2.56 5.38 1.14
CA GLN A 74 -1.30 4.64 1.24
C GLN A 74 -1.12 4.02 2.63
N GLU A 75 -1.39 4.78 3.70
CA GLU A 75 -1.39 4.29 5.07
C GLU A 75 -2.47 3.22 5.29
N CYS A 76 -3.70 3.47 4.85
CA CYS A 76 -4.80 2.52 5.00
C CYS A 76 -4.54 1.18 4.29
N VAL A 77 -3.88 1.17 3.13
CA VAL A 77 -3.56 -0.08 2.43
C VAL A 77 -2.50 -0.89 3.18
N SER A 78 -1.48 -0.22 3.73
CA SER A 78 -0.49 -0.90 4.57
C SER A 78 -1.10 -1.49 5.84
N GLU A 79 -2.01 -0.75 6.48
CA GLU A 79 -2.76 -1.25 7.63
C GLU A 79 -3.68 -2.40 7.23
N PHE A 80 -4.36 -2.31 6.08
CA PHE A 80 -5.23 -3.37 5.57
C PHE A 80 -4.46 -4.67 5.35
N ILE A 81 -3.27 -4.61 4.75
CA ILE A 81 -2.41 -5.78 4.59
C ILE A 81 -2.06 -6.37 5.96
N SER A 82 -1.67 -5.53 6.92
CA SER A 82 -1.31 -5.96 8.28
C SER A 82 -2.50 -6.60 9.00
N PHE A 83 -3.69 -6.02 8.87
CA PHE A 83 -4.92 -6.47 9.49
C PHE A 83 -5.42 -7.82 8.95
N ILE A 84 -5.48 -7.98 7.63
CA ILE A 84 -5.89 -9.25 7.02
C ILE A 84 -4.85 -10.34 7.32
N THR A 85 -3.55 -9.99 7.22
CA THR A 85 -2.50 -10.97 7.49
C THR A 85 -2.43 -11.38 8.95
N SER A 86 -2.74 -10.50 9.92
CA SER A 86 -2.78 -10.91 11.34
C SER A 86 -3.85 -11.97 11.61
N GLU A 87 -5.06 -11.82 11.05
CA GLU A 87 -6.14 -12.81 11.21
C GLU A 87 -5.79 -14.15 10.52
N ALA A 88 -5.22 -14.10 9.31
CA ALA A 88 -4.77 -15.31 8.61
C ALA A 88 -3.62 -16.03 9.33
N ILE A 89 -2.71 -15.27 9.95
CA ILE A 89 -1.63 -15.81 10.77
C ILE A 89 -2.21 -16.52 12.00
N ASP A 90 -3.13 -15.90 12.72
CA ASP A 90 -3.81 -16.51 13.88
C ASP A 90 -4.54 -17.79 13.50
N LYS A 91 -5.22 -17.80 12.34
CA LYS A 91 -5.84 -19.01 11.78
C LYS A 91 -4.82 -20.11 11.53
N SER A 92 -3.71 -19.80 10.86
CA SER A 92 -2.66 -20.79 10.57
C SER A 92 -2.04 -21.36 11.87
N TYR A 93 -1.81 -20.52 12.88
CA TYR A 93 -1.28 -20.95 14.17
C TYR A 93 -2.27 -21.80 14.95
N SER A 94 -3.56 -21.49 14.91
CA SER A 94 -4.62 -22.31 15.54
C SER A 94 -4.64 -23.74 15.01
N GLU A 95 -4.16 -23.95 13.77
CA GLU A 95 -4.05 -25.25 13.11
C GLU A 95 -2.65 -25.88 13.21
N ASN A 96 -1.79 -25.36 14.09
CA ASN A 96 -0.40 -25.80 14.28
C ASN A 96 0.49 -25.66 13.03
N ARG A 97 0.15 -24.73 12.12
CA ARG A 97 0.97 -24.39 10.96
C ARG A 97 1.74 -23.10 11.22
N LYS A 98 2.93 -22.99 10.63
CA LYS A 98 3.77 -21.78 10.66
C LYS A 98 3.76 -21.01 9.34
N THR A 99 3.10 -21.57 8.33
CA THR A 99 3.02 -21.02 6.98
C THR A 99 1.56 -20.70 6.71
N VAL A 100 1.33 -19.45 6.33
CA VAL A 100 0.03 -18.95 5.88
C VAL A 100 -0.21 -19.43 4.45
N ASN A 101 -1.36 -20.03 4.22
CA ASN A 101 -1.81 -20.51 2.93
C ASN A 101 -2.96 -19.64 2.38
N GLY A 102 -3.37 -19.88 1.13
CA GLY A 102 -4.50 -19.17 0.52
C GLY A 102 -5.83 -19.37 1.29
N ASP A 103 -6.04 -20.56 1.85
CA ASP A 103 -7.26 -20.86 2.62
C ASP A 103 -7.35 -20.04 3.92
N ASP A 104 -6.22 -19.68 4.53
CA ASP A 104 -6.18 -18.83 5.72
C ASP A 104 -6.60 -17.39 5.39
N LEU A 105 -6.17 -16.89 4.23
CA LEU A 105 -6.58 -15.58 3.74
C LEU A 105 -8.06 -15.57 3.41
N LEU A 106 -8.56 -16.60 2.70
CA LEU A 106 -9.99 -16.71 2.39
C LEU A 106 -10.83 -16.75 3.68
N TYR A 107 -10.38 -17.51 4.68
CA TYR A 107 -11.00 -17.51 6.01
C TYR A 107 -10.99 -16.11 6.64
N ALA A 108 -9.86 -15.41 6.63
CA ALA A 108 -9.74 -14.07 7.21
C ALA A 108 -10.70 -13.07 6.57
N PHE A 109 -10.83 -13.07 5.23
CA PHE A 109 -11.79 -12.21 4.54
C PHE A 109 -13.23 -12.49 4.97
N ILE A 110 -13.61 -13.77 5.12
CA ILE A 110 -14.96 -14.15 5.60
C ILE A 110 -15.15 -13.75 7.07
N ALA A 111 -14.19 -14.06 7.94
CA ALA A 111 -14.26 -13.78 9.38
C ALA A 111 -14.36 -12.28 9.68
N LEU A 112 -13.73 -11.45 8.85
CA LEU A 112 -13.71 -9.99 8.98
C LEU A 112 -14.85 -9.30 8.22
N GLY A 113 -15.70 -10.05 7.51
CA GLY A 113 -16.90 -9.53 6.82
C GLY A 113 -16.65 -8.90 5.44
N PHE A 114 -15.58 -9.30 4.76
CA PHE A 114 -15.23 -8.90 3.39
C PHE A 114 -15.65 -9.95 2.35
N ASP A 115 -16.70 -10.72 2.61
CA ASP A 115 -17.19 -11.82 1.78
C ASP A 115 -18.20 -11.41 0.69
N ASN A 116 -18.44 -10.11 0.51
CA ASN A 116 -19.43 -9.54 -0.42
C ASN A 116 -18.81 -8.73 -1.56
#